data_AF-A0A374UQV1-F1
#
_entry.id   AF-A0A374UQV1-F1
#
_cell.length_a   1.000
_cell.length_b   1.000
_cell.length_c   1.000
_cell.angle_alpha   90.00
_cell.angle_beta   90.00
_cell.angle_gamma   90.00
#
_symmetry.space_group_name_H-M   'P 1'
#
loop_
_entity.id
_entity.type
_entity.pdbx_description
1 polymer ?
#
loop_
_entity_poly.entity_id
_entity_poly.type
_entity_poly.pdbx_seq_one_letter_code
_entity_poly.pdbx_strand_id
1 'polypeptide(L)'
;MRTKEQERRNKTRLSDREKKVDTTINGDAELLVEQHKEVERKLFPLRLSKNTVIYVTKDKQNEAYAERARRRMGITEPKKPFVDSLSKENITKLYKEDNIPPRKMAEILNVSVRTVYLRLAKYGLTKVKCR
;
A
#
# COMPACT_ATOMS: atom_id res chain seq x y z
N MET A 1 -28.22 -31.29 2.73
CA MET A 1 -27.38 -31.81 3.82
C MET A 1 -26.33 -30.76 4.17
N ARG A 2 -26.43 -30.09 5.32
CA ARG A 2 -25.38 -29.14 5.76
C ARG A 2 -24.18 -29.94 6.25
N THR A 3 -22.97 -29.51 5.93
CA THR A 3 -21.73 -30.23 6.28
C THR A 3 -21.42 -30.09 7.78
N LYS A 4 -20.84 -31.12 8.41
CA LYS A 4 -20.41 -31.12 9.83
C LYS A 4 -19.53 -29.91 10.22
N GLU A 5 -18.89 -29.30 9.23
CA GLU A 5 -18.04 -28.11 9.37
C GLU A 5 -18.86 -26.81 9.60
N GLN A 6 -20.04 -26.72 8.99
CA GLN A 6 -20.99 -25.61 9.18
C GLN A 6 -21.61 -25.63 10.58
N GLU A 7 -21.84 -26.82 11.15
CA GLU A 7 -22.33 -27.00 12.52
C GLU A 7 -21.27 -26.66 13.58
N ARG A 8 -19.99 -26.92 13.29
CA ARG A 8 -18.88 -26.49 14.17
C ARG A 8 -18.73 -24.97 14.25
N ARG A 9 -18.98 -24.24 13.16
CA ARG A 9 -19.00 -22.75 13.18
C ARG A 9 -20.21 -22.18 13.93
N ASN A 10 -21.31 -22.94 13.99
CA ASN A 10 -22.51 -22.60 14.76
C ASN A 10 -22.46 -23.08 16.21
N LYS A 11 -21.32 -23.60 16.70
CA LYS A 11 -21.15 -23.89 18.13
C LYS A 11 -21.16 -22.57 18.91
N THR A 12 -22.37 -22.26 19.39
CA THR A 12 -22.69 -21.38 20.53
C THR A 12 -22.03 -20.00 20.47
N ARG A 13 -22.74 -19.05 19.86
CA ARG A 13 -22.55 -17.63 20.20
C ARG A 13 -22.79 -17.50 21.71
N LEU A 14 -21.70 -17.38 22.47
CA LEU A 14 -21.74 -17.05 23.89
C LEU A 14 -22.61 -15.79 24.06
N SER A 15 -23.46 -15.80 25.08
CA SER A 15 -24.31 -14.66 25.40
C SER A 15 -23.44 -13.43 25.66
N ASP A 16 -23.96 -12.22 25.42
CA ASP A 16 -23.18 -10.98 25.64
C ASP A 16 -22.67 -10.84 27.10
N ARG A 17 -23.28 -11.56 28.05
CA ARG A 17 -22.86 -11.65 29.45
C ARG A 17 -21.54 -12.41 29.62
N GLU A 18 -21.29 -13.44 28.83
CA GLU A 18 -20.10 -14.29 28.87
C GLU A 18 -18.93 -13.71 28.05
N LYS A 19 -19.17 -12.63 27.29
CA LYS A 19 -18.13 -11.94 26.50
C LYS A 19 -17.26 -11.01 27.33
N LYS A 20 -17.68 -10.65 28.55
CA LYS A 20 -16.86 -9.87 29.48
C LYS A 20 -15.84 -10.79 30.14
N VAL A 21 -14.65 -10.25 30.39
CA VAL A 21 -13.58 -10.96 31.10
C VAL A 21 -13.97 -11.05 32.58
N ASP A 22 -14.82 -12.02 32.91
CA ASP A 22 -15.13 -12.38 34.29
C ASP A 22 -14.17 -13.48 34.73
N THR A 23 -13.26 -13.16 35.64
CA THR A 23 -12.24 -14.10 36.15
C THR A 23 -12.84 -15.24 36.98
N THR A 24 -14.09 -15.11 37.45
CA THR A 24 -14.79 -16.20 38.15
C THR A 24 -15.36 -17.25 37.20
N ILE A 25 -15.55 -16.91 35.93
CA ILE A 25 -16.14 -17.79 34.90
C ILE A 25 -15.09 -18.24 33.87
N ASN A 26 -14.17 -17.34 33.49
CA ASN A 26 -13.19 -17.56 32.41
C ASN A 26 -11.83 -18.12 32.88
N GLY A 27 -11.69 -18.39 34.18
CA GLY A 27 -10.46 -18.94 34.78
C GLY A 27 -9.42 -17.87 35.13
N ASP A 28 -8.20 -18.34 35.41
CA ASP A 28 -7.08 -17.51 35.86
C ASP A 28 -6.57 -16.59 34.74
N ALA A 29 -6.63 -15.28 34.98
CA ALA A 29 -6.21 -14.26 34.03
C ALA A 29 -4.70 -14.30 33.76
N GLU A 30 -3.88 -14.62 34.77
CA GLU A 30 -2.42 -14.65 34.61
C GLU A 30 -2.00 -15.76 33.66
N LEU A 31 -2.55 -16.96 33.87
CA LEU A 31 -2.34 -18.11 33.01
C LEU A 31 -2.75 -17.83 31.56
N LEU A 32 -3.89 -17.17 31.35
CA LEU A 32 -4.36 -16.81 30.00
C LEU A 32 -3.43 -15.79 29.31
N VAL A 33 -2.90 -14.83 30.06
CA VAL A 33 -1.92 -13.87 29.54
C VAL A 33 -0.62 -14.58 29.16
N GLU A 34 -0.14 -15.52 29.96
CA GLU A 34 1.05 -16.31 29.64
C GLU A 34 0.86 -17.15 28.38
N GLN A 35 -0.27 -17.85 28.26
CA GLN A 35 -0.62 -18.58 27.05
C GLN A 35 -0.68 -17.67 25.81
N HIS A 36 -1.22 -16.45 25.96
CA HIS A 36 -1.27 -15.49 24.86
C HIS A 36 0.12 -15.04 24.43
N LYS A 37 1.01 -14.74 25.39
CA LYS A 37 2.42 -14.41 25.12
C LYS A 37 3.12 -15.52 24.33
N GLU A 38 2.89 -16.79 24.68
CA GLU A 38 3.47 -17.92 23.95
C GLU A 38 2.97 -18.03 22.50
N VAL A 39 1.71 -17.70 22.25
CA VAL A 39 1.14 -17.66 20.90
C VAL A 39 1.74 -16.49 20.11
N GLU A 40 1.78 -15.29 20.67
CA GLU A 40 2.34 -14.11 20.01
C GLU A 40 3.83 -14.25 19.68
N ARG A 41 4.61 -14.92 20.54
CA ARG A 41 6.03 -15.22 20.30
C ARG A 41 6.28 -16.02 19.01
N LYS A 42 5.29 -16.78 18.53
CA LYS A 42 5.38 -17.58 17.30
C LYS A 42 4.95 -16.80 16.05
N LEU A 43 4.46 -15.57 16.21
CA LEU A 43 4.07 -14.72 15.11
C LEU A 43 5.24 -13.84 14.64
N PHE A 44 5.26 -13.60 13.34
CA PHE A 44 6.29 -12.85 12.65
C PHE A 44 5.67 -11.61 11.98
N PRO A 45 6.39 -10.48 11.95
CA PRO A 45 5.89 -9.29 11.29
C PRO A 45 5.87 -9.48 9.77
N LEU A 46 4.73 -9.16 9.16
CA LEU A 46 4.53 -9.03 7.72
C LEU A 46 4.05 -7.62 7.41
N ARG A 47 4.85 -6.89 6.63
CA ARG A 47 4.59 -5.49 6.32
C ARG A 47 3.69 -5.37 5.10
N LEU A 48 2.53 -4.73 5.28
CA LEU A 48 1.56 -4.50 4.21
C LEU A 48 1.74 -3.16 3.53
N SER A 49 2.21 -2.14 4.26
CA SER A 49 2.48 -0.79 3.75
C SER A 49 3.57 -0.09 4.58
N LYS A 50 3.87 1.19 4.30
CA LYS A 50 4.78 2.01 5.15
C LYS A 50 4.28 2.12 6.61
N ASN A 51 2.97 2.09 6.83
CA ASN A 51 2.36 2.35 8.13
C ASN A 51 1.74 1.09 8.76
N THR A 52 1.49 0.04 7.97
CA THR A 52 0.73 -1.13 8.41
C THR A 52 1.59 -2.38 8.42
N VAL A 53 1.69 -3.01 9.58
CA VAL A 53 2.33 -4.32 9.80
C VAL A 53 1.33 -5.23 10.48
N ILE A 54 1.26 -6.48 10.05
CA ILE A 54 0.44 -7.51 10.69
C ILE A 54 1.35 -8.63 11.21
N TYR A 55 0.97 -9.27 12.30
CA TYR A 55 1.69 -10.41 12.86
C TYR A 55 1.05 -11.71 12.38
N VAL A 56 1.82 -12.56 11.69
CA VAL A 56 1.35 -13.78 11.04
C VAL A 56 2.26 -14.96 11.34
N THR A 57 1.75 -16.18 11.23
CA THR A 57 2.56 -17.38 11.36
C THR A 57 3.57 -17.50 10.20
N LYS A 58 4.67 -18.22 10.41
CA LYS A 58 5.81 -18.30 9.47
C LYS A 58 5.41 -18.76 8.06
N ASP A 59 4.47 -19.68 7.94
CA ASP A 59 3.88 -20.17 6.69
C ASP A 59 3.20 -19.06 5.86
N LYS A 60 2.67 -18.03 6.53
CA LYS A 60 1.93 -16.90 5.93
C LYS A 60 2.79 -15.67 5.73
N GLN A 61 4.06 -15.70 6.10
CA GLN A 61 5.00 -14.60 5.88
C GLN A 61 5.47 -14.58 4.41
N ASN A 62 4.53 -14.44 3.48
CA ASN A 62 4.77 -14.42 2.05
C ASN A 62 4.00 -13.29 1.35
N GLU A 63 4.47 -12.89 0.17
CA GLU A 63 3.90 -11.75 -0.57
C GLU A 63 2.46 -12.02 -1.03
N ALA A 64 2.15 -13.25 -1.44
CA ALA A 64 0.79 -13.63 -1.84
C ALA A 64 -0.23 -13.46 -0.71
N TYR A 65 0.15 -13.76 0.53
CA TYR A 65 -0.67 -13.51 1.70
C TYR A 65 -0.78 -12.01 2.00
N ALA A 66 0.31 -11.26 1.86
CA ALA A 66 0.32 -9.81 2.01
C ALA A 66 -0.65 -9.14 1.04
N GLU A 67 -0.66 -9.53 -0.24
CA GLU A 67 -1.60 -9.00 -1.22
C GLU A 67 -3.06 -9.28 -0.87
N ARG A 68 -3.38 -10.52 -0.48
CA ARG A 68 -4.75 -10.85 -0.01
C ARG A 68 -5.13 -10.06 1.24
N ALA A 69 -4.18 -9.82 2.16
CA ALA A 69 -4.42 -9.01 3.34
C ALA A 69 -4.63 -7.53 2.98
N ARG A 70 -3.83 -6.96 2.08
CA ARG A 70 -4.01 -5.60 1.54
C ARG A 70 -5.40 -5.42 0.93
N ARG A 71 -5.84 -6.35 0.07
CA ARG A 71 -7.20 -6.32 -0.54
C ARG A 71 -8.30 -6.37 0.51
N ARG A 72 -8.18 -7.26 1.51
CA ARG A 72 -9.16 -7.37 2.61
C ARG A 72 -9.26 -6.10 3.45
N MET A 73 -8.13 -5.44 3.70
CA MET A 73 -8.05 -4.23 4.52
C MET A 73 -8.29 -2.95 3.71
N GLY A 74 -8.56 -3.04 2.40
CA GLY A 74 -8.70 -1.88 1.53
C GLY A 74 -7.42 -1.05 1.42
N ILE A 75 -6.26 -1.64 1.70
CA ILE A 75 -4.95 -1.00 1.55
C ILE A 75 -4.60 -1.08 0.06
N THR A 76 -5.25 -0.24 -0.73
CA THR A 76 -4.84 0.04 -2.09
C THR A 76 -3.57 0.87 -1.98
N GLU A 77 -2.41 0.27 -2.24
CA GLU A 77 -1.23 1.09 -2.53
C GLU A 77 -1.57 1.91 -3.79
N PRO A 78 -1.59 3.25 -3.75
CA PRO A 78 -1.57 4.01 -4.98
C PRO A 78 -0.17 3.84 -5.58
N LYS A 79 0.09 2.71 -6.24
CA LYS A 79 1.16 2.64 -7.24
C LYS A 79 0.71 3.43 -8.45
N LYS A 80 0.48 4.74 -8.29
CA LYS A 80 0.60 5.62 -9.45
C LYS A 80 2.09 5.59 -9.79
N PRO A 81 2.50 5.01 -10.93
CA PRO A 81 3.88 5.15 -11.34
C PRO A 81 4.20 6.65 -11.34
N PHE A 82 5.39 7.02 -10.85
CA PHE A 82 5.82 8.40 -10.94
C PHE A 82 5.85 8.77 -12.43
N VAL A 83 4.93 9.64 -12.85
CA VAL A 83 4.92 10.17 -14.21
C VAL A 83 5.74 11.45 -14.18
N ASP A 84 6.94 11.42 -14.75
CA ASP A 84 7.76 12.61 -14.90
C ASP A 84 7.08 13.54 -15.93
N SER A 85 6.54 14.66 -15.46
CA SER A 85 5.95 15.67 -16.35
C SER A 85 6.96 16.29 -17.30
N LEU A 86 8.26 16.17 -17.01
CA LEU A 86 9.36 16.61 -17.85
C LEU A 86 9.99 15.45 -18.66
N SER A 87 9.30 14.32 -18.82
CA SER A 87 9.78 13.22 -19.64
C SER A 87 10.01 13.64 -21.09
N LYS A 88 10.85 12.88 -21.80
CA LYS A 88 11.17 13.16 -23.21
C LYS A 88 9.91 13.13 -24.06
N GLU A 89 9.02 12.18 -23.79
CA GLU A 89 7.78 11.96 -24.52
C GLU A 89 6.85 13.18 -24.38
N ASN A 90 6.62 13.63 -23.14
CA ASN A 90 5.72 14.75 -22.87
C ASN A 90 6.24 16.07 -23.47
N ILE A 91 7.54 16.35 -23.29
CA ILE A 91 8.17 17.56 -23.86
C ILE A 91 8.16 17.52 -25.39
N THR A 92 8.39 16.35 -26.00
CA THR A 92 8.35 16.20 -27.47
C THR A 92 6.95 16.44 -28.01
N LYS A 93 5.93 15.87 -27.36
CA LYS A 93 4.53 16.09 -27.72
C LYS A 93 4.16 17.56 -27.68
N LEU A 94 4.41 18.24 -26.57
CA LEU A 94 4.08 19.66 -26.41
C LEU A 94 4.80 20.56 -27.42
N TYR A 95 6.06 20.25 -27.75
CA TYR A 95 6.89 21.11 -28.60
C TYR A 95 6.74 20.83 -30.11
N LYS A 96 6.66 19.55 -30.52
CA LYS A 96 6.59 19.15 -31.94
C LYS A 96 5.18 18.87 -32.43
N GLU A 97 4.37 18.17 -31.63
CA GLU A 97 3.01 17.79 -32.03
C GLU A 97 2.06 18.98 -31.84
N ASP A 98 2.02 19.51 -30.62
CA ASP A 98 1.09 20.58 -30.25
C ASP A 98 1.61 21.99 -30.62
N ASN A 99 2.88 22.10 -31.07
CA ASN A 99 3.55 23.37 -31.42
C ASN A 99 3.41 24.47 -30.35
N ILE A 100 3.41 24.11 -29.07
CA ILE A 100 3.25 25.05 -27.96
C ILE A 100 4.59 25.76 -27.72
N PRO A 101 4.60 27.11 -27.63
CA PRO A 101 5.83 27.84 -27.37
C PRO A 101 6.37 27.56 -25.94
N PRO A 102 7.70 27.54 -25.73
CA PRO A 102 8.29 27.17 -24.44
C PRO A 102 7.79 27.97 -23.22
N ARG A 103 7.36 29.22 -23.42
CA ARG A 103 6.74 30.03 -22.35
C ARG A 103 5.41 29.45 -21.87
N LYS A 104 4.52 29.08 -22.79
CA LYS A 104 3.24 28.45 -22.45
C LYS A 104 3.42 27.04 -21.88
N MET A 105 4.43 26.29 -22.37
CA MET A 105 4.79 24.99 -21.78
C MET A 105 5.18 25.13 -20.30
N ALA A 106 5.93 26.18 -19.97
CA ALA A 106 6.36 26.45 -18.60
C ALA A 106 5.17 26.71 -17.66
N GLU A 107 4.15 27.43 -18.15
CA GLU A 107 2.89 27.66 -17.43
C GLU A 107 2.11 26.36 -17.23
N ILE A 108 1.93 25.55 -18.28
CA ILE A 108 1.19 24.27 -18.22
C ILE A 108 1.85 23.27 -17.26
N LEU A 109 3.18 23.17 -17.31
CA LEU A 109 3.95 22.23 -16.50
C LEU A 109 4.33 22.80 -15.12
N ASN A 110 3.95 24.05 -14.84
CA ASN A 110 4.29 24.79 -13.62
C ASN A 110 5.79 24.75 -13.27
N VAL A 111 6.64 25.03 -14.26
CA VAL A 111 8.10 25.08 -14.09
C VAL A 111 8.68 26.37 -14.65
N SER A 112 9.93 26.67 -14.32
CA SER A 112 10.61 27.82 -14.91
C SER A 112 10.81 27.63 -16.43
N VAL A 113 10.75 28.74 -17.18
CA VAL A 113 11.05 28.75 -18.62
C VAL A 113 12.44 28.18 -18.91
N ARG A 114 13.42 28.47 -18.04
CA ARG A 114 14.77 27.92 -18.12
C ARG A 114 14.77 26.40 -18.06
N THR A 115 13.96 25.81 -17.17
CA THR A 115 13.84 24.35 -17.05
C THR A 115 13.36 23.73 -18.36
N VAL A 116 12.38 24.34 -19.03
CA VAL A 116 11.90 23.88 -20.34
C VAL A 116 13.01 23.92 -21.38
N TYR A 117 13.75 25.03 -21.49
CA TYR A 117 14.86 25.13 -22.43
C TYR A 117 15.98 24.12 -22.16
N LEU A 118 16.32 23.86 -20.89
CA LEU A 118 17.31 22.84 -20.54
C LEU A 118 16.84 21.44 -20.96
N ARG A 119 15.54 21.13 -20.81
CA ARG A 119 14.97 19.85 -21.25
C ARG A 119 14.95 19.73 -22.77
N LEU A 120 14.54 20.78 -23.48
CA LEU A 120 14.59 20.83 -24.94
C LEU A 120 16.00 20.61 -25.49
N ALA A 121 17.00 21.26 -24.88
CA ALA A 121 18.41 21.09 -25.22
C ALA A 121 18.91 19.66 -24.92
N LYS A 122 18.58 19.13 -23.74
CA LYS A 122 18.92 17.76 -23.33
C LYS A 122 18.34 16.72 -24.28
N TYR A 123 17.13 16.94 -24.81
CA TYR A 123 16.45 16.02 -25.72
C TYR A 123 16.75 16.28 -27.21
N GLY A 124 17.61 17.27 -27.53
CA GLY A 124 18.00 17.58 -28.91
C GLY A 124 16.87 18.19 -29.74
N LEU A 125 15.87 18.81 -29.11
CA LEU A 125 14.73 19.46 -29.76
C LEU A 125 15.05 20.89 -30.20
N THR A 126 16.14 21.47 -29.69
CA THR A 126 16.63 22.81 -30.02
C THR A 126 18.08 22.76 -30.48
N LYS A 127 18.50 23.74 -31.29
CA LYS A 127 19.90 23.88 -31.75
C LYS A 127 20.89 24.20 -30.62
N VAL A 128 20.38 24.72 -29.50
CA VAL A 128 21.19 25.10 -28.34
C VAL A 128 21.60 23.85 -27.56
N LYS A 129 22.89 23.68 -27.29
CA LYS A 129 23.41 22.57 -26.47
C LYS A 129 23.21 22.88 -24.99
N CYS A 130 22.88 21.85 -24.21
CA CYS A 130 22.85 21.97 -22.75
C CYS A 130 24.28 22.20 -22.25
N ARG A 131 24.51 23.28 -21.49
CA ARG A 131 25.79 23.59 -20.85
C ARG A 131 25.90 22.89 -19.50
#